data_AF-A0A6J1DSF8-F1
#
_entry.id   AF-A0A6J1DSF8-F1
#
_cell.length_a   1.000
_cell.length_b   1.000
_cell.length_c   1.000
_cell.angle_alpha   90.00
_cell.angle_beta   90.00
_cell.angle_gamma   90.00
#
_symmetry.space_group_name_H-M   'P 1'
#
loop_
_entity.id
_entity.type
_entity.pdbx_description
1 polymer ?
#
loop_
_entity_poly.entity_id
_entity_poly.type
_entity_poly.pdbx_seq_one_letter_code
_entity_poly.pdbx_strand_id
1 'polypeptide(L)'
;MDEDWCRSVNRTKQLMEQGLDIRLHQCEKDFTKGILSAEGARTAYNYAGDFYYAHGAILEAILRYKRTQFYNVTSRSYHDLGSRVIIVFIEMGKFPLFASIAGKELTHCDPITAGKLRCAFGLGLLKTQRFRDAADKMMANVFSTTIEALEKKLISFINTNQIKAKIDSADKVLYARKDD
;
A
#
# COMPACT_ATOMS: atom_id res chain seq x y z
N MET A 1 17.65 30.87 -4.20
CA MET A 1 16.36 30.42 -3.64
C MET A 1 15.39 31.57 -3.87
N ASP A 2 14.23 31.34 -4.49
CA ASP A 2 13.24 32.39 -4.73
C ASP A 2 12.41 32.63 -3.45
N GLU A 3 12.74 33.70 -2.72
CA GLU A 3 12.13 33.99 -1.43
C GLU A 3 10.66 34.41 -1.55
N ASP A 4 10.29 35.12 -2.62
CA ASP A 4 8.92 35.61 -2.79
C ASP A 4 7.98 34.47 -3.14
N TRP A 5 8.44 33.52 -3.97
CA TRP A 5 7.73 32.28 -4.20
C TRP A 5 7.54 31.48 -2.90
N CYS A 6 8.59 31.31 -2.09
CA CYS A 6 8.49 30.62 -0.79
C CYS A 6 7.48 31.29 0.15
N ARG A 7 7.49 32.62 0.27
CA ARG A 7 6.54 33.37 1.10
C ARG A 7 5.10 33.21 0.59
N SER A 8 4.89 33.25 -0.72
CA SER A 8 3.57 33.07 -1.34
C SER A 8 2.98 31.69 -1.06
N VAL A 9 3.78 30.63 -1.23
CA VAL A 9 3.37 29.24 -0.92
C VAL A 9 3.04 29.10 0.56
N ASN A 10 3.89 29.61 1.46
CA ASN A 10 3.65 29.53 2.90
C ASN A 10 2.40 30.29 3.34
N ARG A 11 2.15 31.48 2.78
CA ARG A 11 0.93 32.26 3.08
C ARG A 11 -0.33 31.53 2.61
N THR A 12 -0.29 30.95 1.42
CA THR A 12 -1.40 30.17 0.86
C THR A 12 -1.71 28.96 1.74
N LYS A 13 -0.66 28.23 2.15
CA LYS A 13 -0.78 27.10 3.08
C LYS A 13 -1.46 27.51 4.38
N GLN A 14 -1.00 28.57 5.05
CA GLN A 14 -1.56 29.03 6.33
C GLN A 14 -3.05 29.39 6.23
N LEU A 15 -3.46 30.08 5.17
CA LEU A 15 -4.86 30.44 4.95
C LEU A 15 -5.72 29.19 4.73
N MET A 16 -5.23 28.22 3.96
CA MET A 16 -5.94 26.97 3.72
C MET A 16 -6.04 26.09 4.99
N GLU A 17 -4.99 26.06 5.82
CA GLU A 17 -4.98 25.31 7.10
C GLU A 17 -6.08 25.80 8.04
N GLN A 18 -6.17 27.11 8.27
CA GLN A 18 -7.23 27.68 9.11
C GLN A 18 -8.63 27.35 8.59
N GLY A 19 -8.82 27.43 7.27
CA GLY A 19 -10.08 27.06 6.62
C GLY A 19 -10.39 25.56 6.67
N LEU A 20 -9.37 24.70 6.76
CA LEU A 20 -9.54 23.24 6.88
C LEU A 20 -10.02 22.84 8.27
N ASP A 21 -9.41 23.38 9.34
CA ASP A 21 -9.80 23.02 10.71
C ASP A 21 -11.25 23.43 11.01
N ILE A 22 -11.67 24.62 10.55
CA ILE A 22 -13.07 25.07 10.68
C ILE A 22 -14.01 24.12 9.94
N ARG A 23 -13.66 23.74 8.70
CA ARG A 23 -14.49 22.82 7.88
C ARG A 23 -14.58 21.42 8.48
N LEU A 24 -13.48 20.89 9.04
CA LEU A 24 -13.47 19.57 9.67
C LEU A 24 -14.28 19.55 10.97
N HIS A 25 -14.17 20.60 11.79
CA HIS A 25 -15.02 20.72 13.00
C HIS A 25 -16.51 20.80 12.65
N GLN A 26 -16.84 21.55 11.59
CA GLN A 26 -18.22 21.62 11.10
C GLN A 26 -18.69 20.27 10.52
N CYS A 27 -17.83 19.59 9.76
CA CYS A 27 -18.08 18.25 9.24
C CYS A 27 -18.43 17.24 10.35
N GLU A 28 -17.69 17.25 11.46
CA GLU A 28 -18.01 16.37 12.61
C GLU A 28 -19.39 16.67 13.20
N LYS A 29 -19.71 17.95 13.40
CA LYS A 29 -21.03 18.37 13.90
C LYS A 29 -22.16 17.96 12.96
N ASP A 30 -21.99 18.17 11.66
CA ASP A 30 -23.01 17.85 10.67
C ASP A 30 -23.20 16.34 10.52
N PHE A 31 -22.13 15.55 10.67
CA PHE A 31 -22.23 14.10 10.73
C PHE A 31 -23.01 13.63 11.96
N THR A 32 -22.69 14.13 13.16
CA THR A 32 -23.42 13.76 14.39
C THR A 32 -24.91 14.13 14.33
N LYS A 33 -25.25 15.22 13.63
CA LYS A 33 -26.64 15.64 13.41
C LYS A 33 -27.36 14.85 12.30
N GLY A 34 -26.67 13.92 11.62
CA GLY A 34 -27.22 13.17 10.50
C GLY A 34 -27.40 13.99 9.21
N ILE A 35 -26.85 15.20 9.15
CA ILE A 35 -26.92 16.09 7.99
C ILE A 35 -25.90 15.62 6.92
N LEU A 36 -24.72 15.21 7.37
CA LEU A 36 -23.64 14.77 6.49
C LEU A 36 -23.56 13.24 6.46
N SER A 37 -23.40 12.67 5.27
CA SER A 37 -23.17 11.24 5.11
C SER A 37 -21.76 10.83 5.52
N ALA A 38 -21.57 9.54 5.83
CA ALA A 38 -20.24 8.99 6.11
C ALA A 38 -19.26 9.19 4.92
N GLU A 39 -19.75 9.09 3.69
CA GLU A 39 -18.96 9.37 2.49
C GLU A 39 -18.54 10.83 2.36
N GLY A 40 -19.43 11.77 2.69
CA GLY A 40 -19.10 13.19 2.76
C GLY A 40 -18.02 13.48 3.79
N ALA A 41 -18.13 12.87 4.98
CA ALA A 41 -17.11 13.00 6.02
C ALA A 41 -15.76 12.42 5.59
N ARG A 42 -15.73 11.23 4.97
CA ARG A 42 -14.50 10.66 4.40
C ARG A 42 -13.87 11.56 3.36
N THR A 43 -14.67 12.14 2.46
CA THR A 43 -14.18 13.04 1.41
C THR A 43 -13.52 14.28 1.99
N ALA A 44 -14.12 14.88 3.02
CA ALA A 44 -13.56 16.05 3.69
C ALA A 44 -12.21 15.73 4.37
N TYR A 45 -12.14 14.59 5.08
CA TYR A 45 -10.92 14.16 5.75
C TYR A 45 -9.81 13.70 4.80
N ASN A 46 -10.17 13.03 3.69
CA ASN A 46 -9.24 12.66 2.63
C ASN A 46 -8.66 13.91 1.96
N TYR A 47 -9.50 14.90 1.63
CA TYR A 47 -9.04 16.18 1.07
C TYR A 47 -8.05 16.89 2.01
N ALA A 48 -8.34 16.92 3.31
CA ALA A 48 -7.42 17.49 4.30
C ALA A 48 -6.10 16.71 4.38
N GLY A 49 -6.17 15.38 4.35
CA GLY A 49 -4.98 14.52 4.32
C GLY A 49 -4.13 14.76 3.06
N ASP A 50 -4.74 14.82 1.89
CA ASP A 50 -4.09 15.09 0.60
C ASP A 50 -3.41 16.47 0.63
N PHE A 51 -4.06 17.48 1.21
CA PHE A 51 -3.49 18.81 1.41
C PHE A 51 -2.22 18.76 2.27
N TYR A 52 -2.27 18.15 3.46
CA TYR A 52 -1.10 18.09 4.33
C TYR A 52 0.04 17.27 3.72
N TYR A 53 -0.30 16.19 3.03
CA TYR A 53 0.65 15.34 2.32
C TYR A 53 1.40 16.12 1.23
N ALA A 54 0.68 16.87 0.39
CA ALA A 54 1.25 17.71 -0.66
C ALA A 54 2.19 18.82 -0.13
N HIS A 55 1.98 19.27 1.12
CA HIS A 55 2.82 20.28 1.79
C HIS A 55 3.92 19.66 2.67
N GLY A 56 4.17 18.35 2.57
CA GLY A 56 5.21 17.65 3.32
C GLY A 56 4.90 17.49 4.82
N ALA A 57 3.69 17.82 5.27
CA ALA A 57 3.26 17.66 6.65
C ALA A 57 2.76 16.21 6.88
N ILE A 58 3.68 15.26 6.80
CA ILE A 58 3.37 13.82 6.74
C ILE A 58 2.64 13.31 8.00
N LEU A 59 2.99 13.84 9.18
CA LEU A 59 2.34 13.49 10.44
C LEU A 59 0.89 13.99 10.53
N GLU A 60 0.61 15.17 9.97
CA GLU A 60 -0.75 15.70 9.90
C GLU A 60 -1.58 14.92 8.87
N ALA A 61 -0.98 14.58 7.73
CA ALA A 61 -1.65 13.80 6.69
C ALA A 61 -2.16 12.46 7.23
N ILE A 62 -1.31 11.68 7.93
CA ILE A 62 -1.72 10.40 8.50
C ILE A 62 -2.79 10.54 9.57
N LEU A 63 -2.77 11.61 10.38
CA LEU A 63 -3.80 11.87 11.37
C LEU A 63 -5.16 12.06 10.69
N ARG A 64 -5.22 12.83 9.61
CA ARG A 64 -6.46 13.08 8.85
C ARG A 64 -6.94 11.82 8.12
N TYR A 65 -6.05 11.07 7.48
CA TYR A 65 -6.43 9.79 6.86
C TYR A 65 -6.98 8.82 7.90
N LYS A 66 -6.27 8.58 9.01
CA LYS A 66 -6.73 7.65 10.06
C LYS A 66 -8.08 8.04 10.66
N ARG A 67 -8.41 9.32 10.72
CA ARG A 67 -9.74 9.76 11.18
C ARG A 67 -10.88 9.19 10.34
N THR A 68 -10.66 8.94 9.05
CA THR A 68 -11.68 8.32 8.18
C THR A 68 -12.16 6.94 8.62
N GLN A 69 -11.39 6.25 9.47
CA GLN A 69 -11.78 4.94 10.02
C GLN A 69 -13.16 4.97 10.69
N PHE A 70 -13.52 6.09 11.33
CA PHE A 70 -14.80 6.24 12.03
C PHE A 70 -16.00 6.41 11.08
N TYR A 71 -15.73 6.67 9.80
CA TYR A 71 -16.74 6.87 8.77
C TYR A 71 -16.69 5.74 7.72
N ASN A 72 -15.89 4.69 7.93
CA ASN A 72 -15.80 3.55 7.02
C ASN A 72 -16.94 2.56 7.27
N VAL A 73 -17.67 2.23 6.21
CA VAL A 73 -18.87 1.39 6.28
C VAL A 73 -18.75 0.17 5.36
N THR A 74 -18.01 0.30 4.27
CA THR A 74 -17.83 -0.77 3.27
C THR A 74 -16.39 -1.26 3.26
N SER A 75 -16.16 -2.51 2.86
CA SER A 75 -14.79 -3.04 2.65
C SER A 75 -13.96 -2.12 1.74
N ARG A 76 -14.56 -1.58 0.66
CA ARG A 76 -13.90 -0.59 -0.22
C ARG A 76 -13.39 0.64 0.53
N SER A 77 -14.17 1.19 1.46
CA SER A 77 -13.75 2.35 2.26
C SER A 77 -12.61 2.03 3.22
N TYR A 78 -12.57 0.81 3.78
CA TYR A 78 -11.43 0.35 4.57
C TYR A 78 -10.16 0.17 3.72
N HIS A 79 -10.28 -0.35 2.50
CA HIS A 79 -9.15 -0.47 1.56
C HIS A 79 -8.60 0.88 1.08
N ASP A 80 -9.44 1.89 0.86
CA ASP A 80 -8.99 3.24 0.50
C ASP A 80 -8.16 3.86 1.62
N LEU A 81 -8.64 3.76 2.86
CA LEU A 81 -7.89 4.16 4.06
C LEU A 81 -6.53 3.45 4.14
N GLY A 82 -6.55 2.12 4.00
CA GLY A 82 -5.36 1.27 3.98
C GLY A 82 -4.30 1.74 3.01
N SER A 83 -4.72 1.94 1.76
CA SER A 83 -3.85 2.42 0.67
C SER A 83 -3.21 3.77 0.98
N ARG A 84 -3.98 4.74 1.53
CA ARG A 84 -3.47 6.07 1.91
C ARG A 84 -2.47 5.98 3.06
N VAL A 85 -2.77 5.18 4.09
CA VAL A 85 -1.86 4.98 5.24
C VAL A 85 -0.57 4.28 4.83
N ILE A 86 -0.63 3.30 3.91
CA ILE A 86 0.55 2.60 3.38
C ILE A 86 1.52 3.59 2.73
N ILE A 87 1.03 4.48 1.87
CA ILE A 87 1.88 5.49 1.20
C ILE A 87 2.60 6.36 2.23
N VAL A 88 1.86 6.88 3.22
CA VAL A 88 2.47 7.70 4.29
C VAL A 88 3.50 6.92 5.09
N PHE A 89 3.23 5.66 5.43
CA PHE A 89 4.20 4.83 6.15
C PHE A 89 5.44 4.47 5.35
N ILE A 90 5.35 4.37 4.02
CA ILE A 90 6.51 4.22 3.14
C ILE A 90 7.41 5.46 3.28
N GLU A 91 6.85 6.67 3.23
CA GLU A 91 7.62 7.91 3.40
C GLU A 91 8.22 8.07 4.78
N MET A 92 7.50 7.66 5.82
CA MET A 92 8.00 7.68 7.20
C MET A 92 9.04 6.56 7.47
N GLY A 93 9.34 5.70 6.50
CA GLY A 93 10.22 4.55 6.67
C GLY A 93 9.72 3.51 7.67
N LYS A 94 8.40 3.46 7.92
CA LYS A 94 7.77 2.53 8.88
C LYS A 94 7.49 1.18 8.21
N PHE A 95 8.56 0.55 7.69
CA PHE A 95 8.50 -0.67 6.87
C PHE A 95 7.73 -1.84 7.50
N PRO A 96 7.91 -2.17 8.79
CA PRO A 96 7.16 -3.26 9.42
C PRO A 96 5.64 -2.98 9.50
N LEU A 97 5.26 -1.72 9.73
CA LEU A 97 3.86 -1.34 9.92
C LEU A 97 3.09 -1.40 8.61
N PHE A 98 3.61 -0.82 7.52
CA PHE A 98 2.90 -0.91 6.25
C PHE A 98 2.91 -2.32 5.66
N ALA A 99 3.94 -3.14 5.91
CA ALA A 99 3.93 -4.54 5.50
C ALA A 99 2.78 -5.30 6.18
N SER A 100 2.58 -5.09 7.48
CA SER A 100 1.48 -5.73 8.21
C SER A 100 0.10 -5.35 7.65
N ILE A 101 -0.09 -4.06 7.34
CA ILE A 101 -1.36 -3.56 6.78
C ILE A 101 -1.57 -4.11 5.36
N ALA A 102 -0.57 -3.98 4.48
CA ALA A 102 -0.64 -4.46 3.10
C ALA A 102 -0.95 -5.96 3.02
N GLY A 103 -0.38 -6.78 3.91
CA GLY A 103 -0.67 -8.21 3.96
C GLY A 103 -2.11 -8.55 4.36
N LYS A 104 -2.73 -7.77 5.27
CA LYS A 104 -4.11 -7.98 5.72
C LYS A 104 -5.14 -7.62 4.64
N GLU A 105 -4.84 -6.65 3.79
CA GLU A 105 -5.79 -6.11 2.80
C GLU A 105 -5.91 -6.93 1.51
N LEU A 106 -5.12 -8.01 1.37
CA LEU A 106 -5.07 -8.82 0.14
C LEU A 106 -6.32 -9.68 -0.13
N THR A 107 -7.22 -9.87 0.84
CA THR A 107 -8.29 -10.89 0.75
C THR A 107 -9.53 -10.45 -0.02
N HIS A 108 -9.74 -9.15 -0.28
CA HIS A 108 -10.97 -8.61 -0.89
C HIS A 108 -10.74 -7.45 -1.88
N CYS A 109 -9.66 -7.49 -2.64
CA CYS A 109 -9.26 -6.43 -3.57
C CYS A 109 -9.29 -6.89 -5.03
N ASP A 110 -9.60 -5.96 -5.94
CA ASP A 110 -9.48 -6.19 -7.38
C ASP A 110 -8.02 -6.49 -7.77
N PRO A 111 -7.76 -7.11 -8.94
CA PRO A 111 -6.41 -7.53 -9.33
C PRO A 111 -5.37 -6.39 -9.34
N ILE A 112 -5.76 -5.16 -9.67
CA ILE A 112 -4.85 -4.02 -9.75
C ILE A 112 -4.47 -3.58 -8.33
N THR A 113 -5.46 -3.44 -7.44
CA THR A 113 -5.22 -3.11 -6.03
C THR A 113 -4.42 -4.20 -5.33
N ALA A 114 -4.73 -5.48 -5.58
CA ALA A 114 -3.96 -6.62 -5.09
C ALA A 114 -2.49 -6.54 -5.54
N GLY A 115 -2.25 -6.17 -6.80
CA GLY A 115 -0.90 -5.97 -7.33
C GLY A 115 -0.12 -4.90 -6.56
N LYS A 116 -0.73 -3.73 -6.34
CA LYS A 116 -0.12 -2.62 -5.57
C LYS A 116 0.19 -3.04 -4.13
N LEU A 117 -0.76 -3.69 -3.46
CA LEU A 117 -0.59 -4.17 -2.07
C LEU A 117 0.50 -5.24 -1.96
N ARG A 118 0.61 -6.16 -2.91
CA ARG A 118 1.71 -7.15 -2.96
C ARG A 118 3.07 -6.48 -3.14
N CYS A 119 3.16 -5.47 -4.02
CA CYS A 119 4.38 -4.70 -4.20
C CYS A 119 4.78 -3.95 -2.92
N ALA A 120 3.82 -3.29 -2.27
CA ALA A 120 4.05 -2.66 -0.97
C ALA A 120 4.50 -3.71 0.06
N PHE A 121 3.78 -4.82 0.21
CA PHE A 121 4.15 -5.88 1.14
C PHE A 121 5.58 -6.41 0.90
N GLY A 122 5.92 -6.70 -0.37
CA GLY A 122 7.26 -7.12 -0.77
C GLY A 122 8.35 -6.10 -0.45
N LEU A 123 8.10 -4.81 -0.69
CA LEU A 123 9.02 -3.73 -0.31
C LEU A 123 9.26 -3.70 1.21
N GLY A 124 8.21 -3.88 2.01
CA GLY A 124 8.32 -3.93 3.46
C GLY A 124 9.14 -5.13 3.94
N LEU A 125 8.98 -6.30 3.31
CA LEU A 125 9.78 -7.49 3.58
C LEU A 125 11.25 -7.30 3.20
N LEU A 126 11.52 -6.69 2.03
CA LEU A 126 12.87 -6.37 1.58
C LEU A 126 13.59 -5.45 2.59
N LYS A 127 12.92 -4.40 3.05
CA LYS A 127 13.47 -3.43 4.01
C LYS A 127 13.63 -4.00 5.43
N THR A 128 12.96 -5.11 5.73
CA THR A 128 13.13 -5.85 6.98
C THR A 128 14.06 -7.07 6.83
N GLN A 129 14.83 -7.14 5.74
CA GLN A 129 15.80 -8.20 5.44
C GLN A 129 15.20 -9.62 5.31
N ARG A 130 13.89 -9.71 5.09
CA ARG A 130 13.19 -10.98 4.85
C ARG A 130 13.21 -11.32 3.36
N PHE A 131 14.40 -11.54 2.83
CA PHE A 131 14.63 -11.67 1.39
C PHE A 131 13.91 -12.85 0.74
N ARG A 132 13.85 -13.99 1.43
CA ARG A 132 13.13 -15.19 0.96
C ARG A 132 11.65 -14.89 0.78
N ASP A 133 11.01 -14.38 1.84
CA ASP A 133 9.59 -14.03 1.80
C ASP A 133 9.29 -12.92 0.78
N ALA A 134 10.20 -11.96 0.61
CA ALA A 134 10.06 -10.88 -0.38
C ALA A 134 10.09 -11.44 -1.81
N ALA A 135 11.04 -12.34 -2.11
CA ALA A 135 11.14 -13.00 -3.40
C ALA A 135 9.86 -13.79 -3.71
N ASP A 136 9.37 -14.60 -2.76
CA ASP A 136 8.15 -15.37 -2.92
C ASP A 136 6.95 -14.48 -3.24
N LYS A 137 6.80 -13.34 -2.55
CA LYS A 137 5.65 -12.44 -2.73
C LYS A 137 5.73 -11.59 -4.00
N MET A 138 6.91 -11.09 -4.36
CA MET A 138 7.09 -10.26 -5.56
C MET A 138 7.13 -11.10 -6.84
N MET A 139 7.90 -12.19 -6.85
CA MET A 139 8.04 -13.06 -8.01
C MET A 139 6.72 -13.78 -8.32
N ALA A 140 5.99 -14.25 -7.29
CA ALA A 140 4.72 -14.91 -7.56
C ALA A 140 3.68 -13.99 -8.21
N ASN A 141 3.76 -12.69 -7.94
CA ASN A 141 2.91 -11.69 -8.58
C ASN A 141 3.34 -11.41 -10.02
N VAL A 142 4.64 -11.22 -10.27
CA VAL A 142 5.18 -10.94 -11.61
C VAL A 142 4.91 -12.10 -12.58
N PHE A 143 5.09 -13.34 -12.13
CA PHE A 143 4.94 -14.51 -12.98
C PHE A 143 3.56 -15.16 -12.91
N SER A 144 2.63 -14.59 -12.13
CA SER A 144 1.30 -15.19 -11.85
C SER A 144 1.36 -16.69 -11.48
N THR A 145 2.45 -17.12 -10.83
CA THR A 145 2.68 -18.51 -10.43
C THR A 145 3.40 -18.55 -9.09
N THR A 146 3.03 -19.48 -8.21
CA THR A 146 3.77 -19.68 -6.95
C THR A 146 5.00 -20.55 -7.18
N ILE A 147 5.91 -20.61 -6.20
CA ILE A 147 7.08 -21.50 -6.25
C ILE A 147 6.62 -22.96 -6.34
N GLU A 148 5.60 -23.35 -5.59
CA GLU A 148 5.08 -24.72 -5.59
C GLU A 148 4.43 -25.07 -6.93
N ALA A 149 3.69 -24.13 -7.52
CA ALA A 149 3.06 -24.31 -8.83
C ALA A 149 4.12 -24.40 -9.94
N LEU A 150 5.16 -23.56 -9.87
CA LEU A 150 6.30 -23.59 -10.78
C LEU A 150 7.09 -24.90 -10.64
N GLU A 151 7.38 -25.33 -9.42
CA GLU A 151 8.08 -26.57 -9.11
C GLU A 151 7.31 -27.78 -9.65
N LYS A 152 5.99 -27.87 -9.43
CA LYS A 152 5.16 -28.94 -10.00
C LYS A 152 5.22 -28.97 -11.53
N LYS A 153 5.17 -27.80 -12.19
CA LYS A 153 5.32 -27.70 -13.64
C LYS A 153 6.70 -28.16 -14.11
N LEU A 154 7.77 -27.73 -13.44
CA LEU A 154 9.15 -28.13 -13.77
C LEU A 154 9.35 -29.64 -13.60
N ILE A 155 8.84 -30.24 -12.53
CA ILE A 155 8.88 -31.70 -12.31
C ILE A 155 8.14 -32.43 -13.43
N SER A 156 6.95 -31.96 -13.82
CA SER A 156 6.20 -32.52 -14.94
C SER A 156 7.00 -32.48 -16.25
N PHE A 157 7.66 -31.37 -16.55
CA PHE A 157 8.50 -31.24 -17.75
C PHE A 157 9.76 -32.10 -17.71
N ILE A 158 10.39 -32.28 -16.54
CA ILE A 158 11.52 -33.20 -16.37
C ILE A 158 11.06 -34.65 -16.58
N ASN A 159 9.96 -35.07 -15.96
CA ASN A 159 9.44 -36.44 -16.07
C ASN A 159 8.95 -36.78 -17.48
N THR A 160 8.48 -35.79 -18.23
CA THR A 160 8.07 -35.95 -19.64
C THR A 160 9.23 -35.76 -20.62
N ASN A 161 10.47 -35.65 -20.13
CA ASN A 161 11.69 -35.42 -20.92
C ASN A 161 11.63 -34.17 -21.83
N GLN A 162 10.76 -33.20 -21.53
CA GLN A 162 10.73 -31.91 -22.24
C GLN A 162 11.89 -30.99 -21.82
N ILE A 163 12.40 -31.17 -20.61
CA ILE A 163 13.54 -30.42 -20.08
C ILE A 163 14.56 -31.41 -19.47
N LYS A 164 15.81 -31.34 -19.91
CA LYS A 164 16.92 -32.08 -19.29
C LYS A 164 17.49 -31.32 -18.08
N ALA A 165 16.84 -31.49 -16.94
CA ALA A 165 17.27 -30.87 -15.69
C ALA A 165 17.02 -31.78 -14.49
N LYS A 166 17.64 -31.44 -13.35
CA LYS A 166 17.33 -32.02 -12.04
C LYS A 166 17.01 -30.90 -11.07
N ILE A 167 15.97 -31.08 -10.26
CA ILE A 167 15.57 -30.11 -9.25
C ILE A 167 16.00 -30.57 -7.85
N ASP A 168 16.51 -29.64 -7.06
CA ASP A 168 16.63 -29.77 -5.62
C ASP A 168 15.43 -29.05 -4.98
N SER A 169 14.50 -29.84 -4.45
CA SER A 169 13.28 -29.32 -3.84
C SER A 169 13.54 -28.67 -2.48
N ALA A 170 14.58 -29.06 -1.76
CA ALA A 170 14.88 -28.51 -0.43
C ALA A 170 15.45 -27.11 -0.55
N ASP A 171 16.42 -26.93 -1.46
CA ASP A 171 17.11 -25.66 -1.67
C ASP A 171 16.47 -24.78 -2.76
N LYS A 172 15.45 -25.28 -3.46
CA LYS A 172 14.75 -24.61 -4.57
C LYS A 172 15.71 -24.22 -5.71
N VAL A 173 16.64 -25.11 -6.04
CA VAL A 173 17.64 -24.92 -7.10
C VAL A 173 17.36 -25.87 -8.28
N LEU A 174 17.43 -25.36 -9.51
CA LEU A 174 17.33 -26.14 -10.74
C LEU A 174 18.71 -26.28 -11.40
N TYR A 175 19.15 -27.51 -11.59
CA TYR A 175 20.40 -27.84 -12.27
C TYR A 175 20.10 -28.28 -13.72
N ALA A 176 20.53 -27.49 -14.70
CA ALA A 176 20.48 -27.90 -16.10
C ALA A 176 21.60 -28.90 -16.40
N ARG A 177 21.30 -30.02 -17.06
CA ARG A 177 22.35 -30.87 -17.63
C ARG A 177 22.85 -30.20 -18.91
N LYS A 178 24.14 -29.89 -18.96
CA LYS A 178 24.80 -29.64 -20.24
C LYS A 178 24.92 -31.00 -20.93
N ASP A 179 24.38 -31.10 -22.14
CA ASP A 179 24.75 -32.20 -23.02
C ASP A 179 26.21 -31.96 -23.45
N ASP A 180 27.04 -32.99 -23.35
CA ASP A 180 28.39 -33.01 -23.91
C ASP A 180 28.35 -33.03 -25.45
#